data_AF-A0A8S2TCT1-F1
#
_entry.id   AF-A0A8S2TCT1-F1
#
_cell.length_a   1.000
_cell.length_b   1.000
_cell.length_c   1.000
_cell.angle_alpha   90.00
_cell.angle_beta   90.00
_cell.angle_gamma   90.00
#
_symmetry.space_group_name_H-M   'P 1'
#
loop_
_entity.id
_entity.type
_entity.pdbx_description
1 polymer ?
#
loop_
_entity_poly.entity_id
_entity_poly.type
_entity_poly.pdbx_seq_one_letter_code
_entity_poly.pdbx_strand_id
1 'polypeptide(L)'
;SIGNDGGYPNTFYDVANGTDLIRTIAEEHGFNSDRIIVVGHSAGGQLGGYITGRFRLKPNQPGYSTNPLRPIAFVSQAGVNNLWDGCDHAEETGSGAVISFLGG
;
A
#
# COMPACT_ATOMS: atom_id res chain seq x y z
N SER A 1 -14.77 -1.18 6.76
CA SER A 1 -14.78 -2.35 5.86
C SER A 1 -13.44 -2.48 5.19
N ILE A 2 -13.04 -3.73 4.92
CA ILE A 2 -11.98 -4.08 3.97
C ILE A 2 -12.70 -4.67 2.75
N GLY A 3 -12.40 -4.22 1.52
CA GLY A 3 -12.90 -4.83 0.28
C GLY A 3 -13.93 -4.05 -0.54
N ASN A 4 -13.87 -2.71 -0.55
CA ASN A 4 -14.80 -1.87 -1.34
C ASN A 4 -14.43 -1.84 -2.85
N ASP A 5 -14.70 -2.91 -3.61
CA ASP A 5 -14.51 -3.02 -5.07
C ASP A 5 -13.10 -2.75 -5.63
N GLY A 6 -12.10 -2.53 -4.76
CA GLY A 6 -10.71 -2.27 -5.14
C GLY A 6 -10.48 -0.93 -5.84
N GLY A 7 -9.33 -0.79 -6.50
CA GLY A 7 -8.92 0.43 -7.18
C GLY A 7 -8.60 1.61 -6.25
N TYR A 8 -8.26 2.75 -6.83
CA TYR A 8 -8.12 3.99 -6.10
C TYR A 8 -9.49 4.60 -5.78
N PRO A 9 -9.75 5.09 -4.55
CA PRO A 9 -8.87 5.07 -3.37
C PRO A 9 -9.07 3.85 -2.47
N ASN A 10 -10.03 2.96 -2.76
CA ASN A 10 -10.47 1.92 -1.83
C ASN A 10 -9.36 0.92 -1.44
N THR A 11 -8.54 0.49 -2.40
CA THR A 11 -7.36 -0.36 -2.12
C THR A 11 -6.40 0.30 -1.13
N PHE A 12 -6.24 1.63 -1.16
CA PHE A 12 -5.36 2.34 -0.23
C PHE A 12 -5.92 2.39 1.19
N TYR A 13 -7.25 2.48 1.34
CA TYR A 13 -7.90 2.34 2.64
C TYR A 13 -7.77 0.92 3.19
N ASP A 14 -8.02 -0.08 2.35
CA ASP A 14 -7.95 -1.49 2.73
C ASP A 14 -6.56 -1.87 3.25
N VAL A 15 -5.51 -1.54 2.49
CA VAL A 15 -4.14 -1.88 2.90
C VAL A 15 -3.67 -1.04 4.09
N ALA A 16 -4.10 0.22 4.22
CA ALA A 16 -3.76 1.03 5.40
C ALA A 16 -4.38 0.46 6.67
N ASN A 17 -5.68 0.14 6.64
CA ASN A 17 -6.41 -0.42 7.77
C ASN A 17 -5.88 -1.81 8.13
N GLY A 18 -5.66 -2.67 7.13
CA GLY A 18 -5.09 -4.01 7.34
C GLY A 18 -3.68 -3.96 7.93
N THR A 19 -2.86 -3.00 7.52
CA THR A 19 -1.52 -2.83 8.08
C THR A 19 -1.58 -2.38 9.54
N ASP A 20 -2.43 -1.43 9.90
CA ASP A 20 -2.51 -0.96 11.30
C ASP A 20 -3.04 -2.03 12.25
N LEU A 21 -3.89 -2.95 11.75
CA LEU A 21 -4.42 -4.07 12.53
C LEU A 21 -3.31 -5.02 13.04
N ILE A 22 -2.13 -5.02 12.42
CA ILE A 22 -0.99 -5.84 12.84
C ILE A 22 -0.60 -5.55 14.30
N ARG A 23 -0.78 -4.32 14.80
CA ARG A 23 -0.50 -4.00 16.22
C ARG A 23 -1.43 -4.78 17.15
N THR A 24 -2.72 -4.84 16.85
CA THR A 24 -3.70 -5.62 17.63
C THR A 24 -3.40 -7.12 17.56
N ILE A 25 -3.08 -7.63 16.37
CA ILE A 25 -2.72 -9.05 16.16
C ILE A 25 -1.43 -9.38 16.94
N ALA A 26 -0.48 -8.46 16.99
CA ALA A 26 0.77 -8.61 17.73
C ALA A 26 0.54 -8.72 19.24
N GLU A 27 -0.35 -7.91 19.79
CA GLU A 27 -0.76 -7.98 21.20
C GLU A 27 -1.47 -9.31 21.51
N GLU A 28 -2.37 -9.77 20.64
CA GLU A 28 -3.11 -11.01 20.81
C GLU A 28 -2.21 -12.26 20.77
N HIS A 29 -1.23 -12.28 19.87
CA HIS A 29 -0.37 -13.45 19.63
C HIS A 29 1.04 -13.33 20.23
N GLY A 30 1.35 -12.23 20.91
CA GLY A 30 2.60 -12.04 21.64
C GLY A 30 3.86 -11.91 20.77
N PHE A 31 3.75 -11.30 19.57
CA PHE A 31 4.93 -11.01 18.73
C PHE A 31 5.27 -9.52 18.71
N ASN A 32 6.51 -9.21 18.34
CA ASN A 32 7.02 -7.84 18.32
C ASN A 32 6.57 -7.09 17.05
N SER A 33 5.74 -6.04 17.21
CA SER A 33 5.28 -5.17 16.12
C SER A 33 6.17 -3.94 15.85
N ASP A 34 7.27 -3.77 16.59
CA ASP A 34 8.28 -2.73 16.33
C ASP A 34 9.25 -3.12 15.21
N ARG A 35 9.24 -4.39 14.78
CA ARG A 35 10.13 -4.93 13.74
C ARG A 35 9.37 -5.51 12.56
N ILE A 36 8.58 -4.67 11.90
CA ILE A 36 7.82 -5.06 10.71
C ILE A 36 8.58 -4.68 9.44
N ILE A 37 8.75 -5.65 8.55
CA ILE A 37 9.28 -5.46 7.20
C ILE A 37 8.13 -5.69 6.22
N VAL A 38 7.96 -4.77 5.27
CA VAL A 38 6.98 -4.93 4.19
C VAL A 38 7.70 -5.50 2.97
N VAL A 39 7.10 -6.48 2.31
CA VAL A 39 7.58 -7.05 1.05
C VAL A 39 6.45 -6.94 0.04
N GLY A 40 6.75 -6.40 -1.14
CA GLY A 40 5.75 -6.18 -2.19
C GLY A 40 6.29 -6.56 -3.56
N HIS A 41 5.54 -7.39 -4.29
CA HIS A 41 5.86 -7.80 -5.66
C HIS A 41 4.92 -7.15 -6.68
N SER A 42 5.44 -6.71 -7.83
CA SER A 42 4.64 -6.11 -8.92
C SER A 42 3.77 -4.94 -8.43
N ALA A 43 2.45 -4.97 -8.61
CA ALA A 43 1.53 -3.97 -8.05
C ALA A 43 1.64 -3.85 -6.52
N GLY A 44 1.95 -4.95 -5.82
CA GLY A 44 2.22 -4.95 -4.38
C GLY A 44 3.46 -4.14 -4.00
N GLY A 45 4.41 -3.95 -4.92
CA GLY A 45 5.55 -3.06 -4.71
C GLY A 45 5.11 -1.60 -4.52
N GLN A 46 4.14 -1.14 -5.33
CA GLN A 46 3.56 0.20 -5.16
C GLN A 46 2.88 0.35 -3.80
N LEU A 47 2.11 -0.66 -3.38
CA LEU A 47 1.33 -0.63 -2.14
C LEU A 47 2.28 -0.70 -0.93
N GLY A 48 3.34 -1.49 -1.01
CA GLY A 48 4.38 -1.55 0.01
C GLY A 48 5.15 -0.23 0.15
N GLY A 49 5.47 0.42 -0.97
CA GLY A 49 6.05 1.77 -0.98
C GLY A 49 5.12 2.81 -0.34
N TYR A 50 3.83 2.79 -0.71
CA TYR A 50 2.79 3.62 -0.10
C TYR A 50 2.70 3.41 1.42
N ILE A 51 2.59 2.16 1.89
CA ILE A 51 2.51 1.84 3.33
C ILE A 51 3.73 2.37 4.08
N THR A 52 4.92 2.21 3.52
CA THR A 52 6.17 2.67 4.13
C THR A 52 6.23 4.20 4.22
N GLY A 53 5.72 4.90 3.21
CA GLY A 53 5.65 6.36 3.18
C GLY A 53 4.44 6.97 3.90
N ARG A 54 3.50 6.16 4.40
CA ARG A 54 2.17 6.58 4.86
C ARG A 54 2.19 7.62 5.98
N PHE A 55 3.25 7.65 6.78
CA PHE A 55 3.46 8.66 7.82
C PHE A 55 3.61 10.10 7.29
N ARG A 56 3.77 10.30 5.98
CA ARG A 56 3.86 11.61 5.32
C ARG A 56 2.52 12.13 4.80
N LEU A 57 1.45 11.32 4.89
CA LEU A 57 0.14 11.72 4.41
C LEU A 57 -0.41 12.89 5.24
N LYS A 58 -1.20 13.73 4.57
CA LYS A 58 -1.98 14.83 5.15
C LYS A 58 -3.42 14.39 5.38
N PRO A 59 -4.17 15.08 6.25
CA PRO A 59 -5.61 14.86 6.38
C PRO A 59 -6.31 14.84 5.02
N ASN A 60 -7.31 13.98 4.88
CA ASN A 60 -8.10 13.71 3.65
C ASN A 60 -7.36 12.94 2.54
N GLN A 61 -6.09 12.58 2.70
CA GLN A 61 -5.45 11.63 1.79
C GLN A 61 -5.85 10.18 2.15
N PRO A 62 -6.05 9.29 1.15
CA PRO A 62 -6.45 7.90 1.41
C PRO A 62 -5.50 7.21 2.39
N GLY A 63 -6.05 6.63 3.46
CA GLY A 63 -5.31 5.94 4.52
C GLY A 63 -4.48 6.83 5.45
N TYR A 64 -4.72 8.15 5.48
CA TYR A 64 -4.18 9.03 6.52
C TYR A 64 -4.52 8.52 7.93
N SER A 65 -3.53 8.54 8.81
CA SER A 65 -3.66 8.25 10.23
C SER A 65 -2.69 9.14 10.99
N THR A 66 -3.04 9.57 12.21
CA THR A 66 -2.13 10.31 13.10
C THR A 66 -1.07 9.41 13.71
N ASN A 67 -1.29 8.09 13.73
CA ASN A 67 -0.35 7.10 14.25
C ASN A 67 -0.34 5.83 13.38
N PRO A 68 0.11 5.91 12.12
CA PRO A 68 0.22 4.73 11.25
C PRO A 68 1.28 3.75 11.78
N LEU A 69 1.11 2.46 11.53
CA LEU A 69 2.21 1.50 11.68
C LEU A 69 3.38 1.93 10.77
N ARG A 70 4.60 1.87 11.31
CA ARG A 70 5.83 2.27 10.63
C ARG A 70 6.74 1.06 10.40
N PRO A 71 6.78 0.51 9.17
CA PRO A 71 7.74 -0.52 8.83
C PRO A 71 9.18 -0.02 8.99
N ILE A 72 10.08 -0.90 9.42
CA ILE A 72 11.51 -0.58 9.54
C ILE A 72 12.26 -0.75 8.22
N ALA A 73 11.69 -1.50 7.28
CA ALA A 73 12.22 -1.71 5.95
C ALA A 73 11.11 -2.09 4.96
N PHE A 74 11.40 -1.85 3.68
CA PHE A 74 10.58 -2.26 2.55
C PHE A 74 11.45 -2.94 1.50
N VAL A 75 11.01 -4.12 1.04
CA VAL A 75 11.63 -4.85 -0.08
C VAL A 75 10.67 -4.80 -1.26
N SER A 76 11.08 -4.11 -2.31
CA SER A 76 10.35 -4.05 -3.59
C SER A 76 10.87 -5.11 -4.54
N GLN A 77 9.99 -5.99 -5.01
CA GLN A 77 10.31 -7.04 -5.99
C GLN A 77 9.59 -6.72 -7.29
N ALA A 78 10.32 -6.23 -8.30
CA ALA A 78 9.73 -5.80 -9.58
C ALA A 78 8.52 -4.86 -9.41
N GLY A 79 8.61 -3.93 -8.45
CA GLY A 79 7.49 -3.10 -8.04
C GLY A 79 7.10 -2.03 -9.06
N VAL A 80 5.79 -1.81 -9.24
CA VAL A 80 5.25 -0.71 -10.06
C VAL A 80 5.31 0.60 -9.27
N ASN A 81 6.51 1.11 -9.01
CA ASN A 81 6.71 2.22 -8.08
C ASN A 81 6.51 3.62 -8.70
N ASN A 82 6.37 3.70 -10.03
CA ASN A 82 6.08 4.93 -10.75
C ASN A 82 4.81 4.73 -11.60
N LEU A 83 3.68 5.27 -11.12
CA LEU A 83 2.39 5.11 -11.80
C LEU A 83 2.23 6.00 -13.03
N TRP A 84 2.96 7.12 -13.11
CA TRP A 84 2.98 7.91 -14.34
C TRP A 84 3.61 7.12 -15.49
N ASP A 85 4.79 6.56 -15.24
CA ASP A 85 5.49 5.70 -16.21
C ASP A 85 4.65 4.48 -16.61
N GLY A 86 3.98 3.84 -15.63
CA GLY A 86 3.07 2.73 -15.91
C GLY A 86 1.80 3.10 -16.70
N CYS A 87 1.39 4.37 -16.68
CA CYS A 87 0.34 4.87 -17.57
C CYS A 87 0.88 5.17 -18.97
N ASP A 88 2.04 5.84 -19.06
CA ASP A 88 2.67 6.22 -20.33
C ASP A 88 3.05 4.98 -21.16
N HIS A 89 3.42 3.89 -20.50
CA HIS A 89 3.81 2.61 -21.11
C HIS A 89 2.70 1.55 -21.01
N ALA A 90 1.42 1.92 -20.94
CA ALA A 90 0.31 0.99 -20.68
C ALA A 90 0.24 -0.24 -21.61
N GLU A 91 0.66 -0.12 -22.88
CA GLU A 91 0.70 -1.25 -23.83
C GLU A 91 1.86 -2.23 -23.56
N GLU A 92 2.94 -1.74 -22.95
CA GLU A 92 4.16 -2.50 -22.63
C GLU A 92 4.12 -3.05 -21.19
N THR A 93 3.44 -2.35 -20.28
CA THR A 93 3.37 -2.67 -18.86
C THR A 93 1.92 -2.97 -18.43
N GLY A 94 1.56 -4.25 -18.37
CA GLY A 94 0.33 -4.70 -17.72
C GLY A 94 -0.97 -4.31 -18.42
N SER A 95 -0.93 -3.98 -19.72
CA SER A 95 -2.11 -3.79 -20.58
C SER A 95 -3.15 -2.81 -20.00
N GLY A 96 -2.69 -1.64 -19.52
CA GLY A 96 -3.55 -0.61 -18.95
C GLY A 96 -3.96 -0.83 -17.48
N ALA A 97 -3.38 -1.81 -16.79
CA ALA A 97 -3.71 -2.10 -15.39
C ALA A 97 -3.56 -0.89 -14.45
N VAL A 98 -2.57 -0.02 -14.67
CA VAL A 98 -2.37 1.19 -13.87
C VAL A 98 -3.51 2.21 -14.11
N ILE A 99 -3.93 2.38 -15.37
CA ILE A 99 -5.06 3.25 -15.75
C ILE A 99 -6.35 2.73 -15.10
N SER A 100 -6.64 1.44 -15.25
CA SER A 100 -7.82 0.81 -14.62
C SER A 100 -7.78 0.94 -13.10
N PHE A 101 -6.62 0.78 -12.48
CA PHE A 101 -6.45 0.93 -11.03
C PHE A 101 -6.76 2.37 -10.56
N LEU A 102 -6.42 3.38 -11.37
CA LEU A 102 -6.65 4.79 -11.05
C LEU A 102 -8.07 5.28 -11.39
N GLY A 103 -8.88 4.46 -12.08
CA GLY A 103 -10.30 4.73 -12.35
C GLY A 103 -10.62 5.16 -13.79
N GLY A 104 -9.67 5.07 -14.72
CA GLY A 104 -9.87 5.45 -16.14
C GLY A 104 -9.31 6.82 -16.48
#